data_AF-A0A939G974-F1
#
_entry.id   AF-A0A939G974-F1
#
_cell.length_a   1.000
_cell.length_b   1.000
_cell.length_c   1.000
_cell.angle_alpha   90.00
_cell.angle_beta   90.00
_cell.angle_gamma   90.00
#
_symmetry.space_group_name_H-M   'P 1'
#
loop_
_entity.id
_entity.type
_entity.pdbx_description
1 polymer ?
#
loop_
_entity_poly.entity_id
_entity_poly.type
_entity_poly.pdbx_seq_one_letter_code
_entity_poly.pdbx_strand_id
1 'polypeptide(L)'
;MKIYNTLPDGNEAADMEPAHYFNLAINQLNKSEEHLRNTDKAIQVMLVHIDILVYLSEKYPRMANLRLEKIKIQQWKGSFYSWYERCSSKIPVSYRQGIKDSADSLFEELLKYGH
;
A
#
# COMPACT_ATOMS: atom_id res chain seq x y z
N MET A 1 -20.51 -15.07 19.53
CA MET A 1 -20.43 -14.52 18.16
C MET A 1 -21.81 -14.01 17.79
N LYS A 2 -21.96 -12.69 17.78
CA LYS A 2 -23.21 -12.00 17.43
C LYS A 2 -23.22 -11.66 15.95
N ILE A 3 -24.32 -11.95 15.28
CA ILE A 3 -24.66 -11.45 13.95
C ILE A 3 -25.55 -10.21 14.16
N TYR A 4 -25.23 -9.10 13.50
CA TYR A 4 -25.96 -7.84 13.61
C TYR A 4 -26.57 -7.35 12.29
N ASN A 5 -26.15 -7.85 11.12
CA ASN A 5 -26.83 -7.58 9.84
C ASN A 5 -26.53 -8.66 8.78
N THR A 6 -27.10 -8.51 7.57
CA THR A 6 -26.94 -9.46 6.45
C THR A 6 -25.74 -9.19 5.55
N LEU A 7 -24.95 -8.15 5.82
CA LEU A 7 -23.73 -7.85 5.08
C LEU A 7 -22.62 -8.86 5.44
N PRO A 8 -21.60 -9.03 4.58
CA PRO A 8 -20.50 -9.96 4.85
C PRO A 8 -19.76 -9.70 6.17
N ASP A 9 -19.64 -8.43 6.57
CA ASP A 9 -19.07 -7.96 7.83
C ASP A 9 -20.12 -7.81 8.93
N GLY A 10 -21.30 -8.41 8.76
CA GLY A 10 -22.43 -8.35 9.68
C GLY A 10 -22.29 -9.19 10.94
N ASN A 11 -21.08 -9.58 11.34
CA ASN A 11 -20.85 -10.40 12.52
C ASN A 11 -19.48 -10.17 13.18
N GLU A 12 -19.40 -10.41 14.49
CA GLU A 12 -18.20 -10.19 15.31
C GLU A 12 -16.95 -10.98 14.84
N ALA A 13 -17.13 -12.14 14.19
CA ALA A 13 -16.00 -12.89 13.67
C ALA A 13 -15.43 -12.23 12.41
N ALA A 14 -16.32 -11.78 11.51
CA ALA A 14 -15.96 -11.11 10.27
C ALA A 14 -15.34 -9.72 10.48
N ASP A 15 -15.61 -9.05 11.60
CA ASP A 15 -14.97 -7.78 11.97
C ASP A 15 -13.43 -7.86 12.03
N MET A 16 -12.89 -9.06 12.28
CA MET A 16 -11.44 -9.29 12.36
C MET A 16 -10.81 -9.59 11.01
N GLU A 17 -11.58 -10.06 10.02
CA GLU A 17 -11.06 -10.46 8.71
C GLU A 17 -10.37 -9.33 7.93
N PRO A 18 -10.87 -8.07 7.94
CA PRO A 18 -10.14 -6.96 7.35
C PRO A 18 -8.71 -6.84 7.91
N ALA A 19 -8.51 -7.07 9.20
CA ALA A 19 -7.17 -7.01 9.80
C ALA A 19 -6.20 -8.02 9.18
N HIS A 20 -6.66 -9.22 8.82
CA HIS A 20 -5.84 -10.22 8.15
C HIS A 20 -5.40 -9.76 6.76
N TYR A 21 -6.30 -9.14 5.99
CA TYR A 21 -5.96 -8.56 4.69
C TYR A 21 -4.98 -7.39 4.79
N PHE A 22 -5.17 -6.49 5.77
CA PHE A 22 -4.19 -5.42 6.04
C PHE A 22 -2.83 -5.99 6.38
N ASN A 23 -2.75 -6.97 7.28
CA ASN A 23 -1.49 -7.59 7.66
C ASN A 23 -0.79 -8.26 6.47
N LEU A 24 -1.55 -8.95 5.60
CA LEU A 24 -1.03 -9.55 4.39
C LEU A 24 -0.48 -8.48 3.43
N ALA A 25 -1.23 -7.41 3.18
CA ALA A 25 -0.83 -6.35 2.28
C ALA A 25 0.40 -5.58 2.79
N ILE A 26 0.45 -5.27 4.09
CA ILE A 26 1.62 -4.66 4.75
C ILE A 26 2.85 -5.57 4.63
N ASN A 27 2.68 -6.88 4.83
CA ASN A 27 3.78 -7.83 4.67
C ASN A 27 4.32 -7.89 3.23
N GLN A 28 3.43 -7.91 2.22
CA GLN A 28 3.85 -7.85 0.82
C GLN A 28 4.57 -6.53 0.52
N LEU A 29 4.08 -5.42 1.07
CA LEU A 29 4.71 -4.12 0.89
C LEU A 29 6.10 -4.06 1.51
N ASN A 30 6.28 -4.58 2.72
CA ASN A 30 7.61 -4.68 3.36
C ASN A 30 8.58 -5.56 2.57
N LYS A 31 8.12 -6.71 2.04
CA LYS A 31 8.95 -7.56 1.17
C LYS A 31 9.32 -6.83 -0.12
N SER A 32 8.38 -6.09 -0.71
CA SER A 32 8.64 -5.29 -1.90
C SER A 32 9.62 -4.15 -1.61
N GLU A 33 9.53 -3.51 -0.45
CA GLU A 33 10.44 -2.47 0.02
C GLU A 33 11.88 -3.01 0.10
N GLU A 34 12.07 -4.15 0.77
CA GLU A 34 13.36 -4.83 0.85
C GLU A 34 13.90 -5.19 -0.54
N HIS A 35 13.04 -5.69 -1.43
CA HIS A 35 13.45 -6.01 -2.79
C HIS A 35 13.86 -4.76 -3.59
N LEU A 36 13.11 -3.65 -3.47
CA LEU A 36 13.42 -2.37 -4.13
C LEU A 36 14.74 -1.78 -3.66
N ARG A 37 15.17 -2.04 -2.41
CA ARG A 37 16.47 -1.57 -1.90
C ARG A 37 17.66 -2.23 -2.59
N ASN A 38 17.50 -3.46 -3.05
CA ASN A 38 18.60 -4.30 -3.55
C ASN A 38 18.58 -4.53 -5.07
N THR A 39 17.50 -4.14 -5.75
CA THR A 39 17.33 -4.39 -7.18
C THR A 39 17.61 -3.14 -8.01
N ASP A 40 18.22 -3.35 -9.18
CA ASP A 40 18.34 -2.34 -10.24
C ASP A 40 17.44 -2.67 -11.44
N LYS A 41 16.45 -3.56 -11.26
CA LYS A 41 15.49 -3.89 -12.31
C LYS A 41 14.35 -2.88 -12.32
N ALA A 42 13.84 -2.58 -13.52
CA ALA A 42 12.64 -1.76 -13.71
C ALA A 42 11.39 -2.57 -13.32
N ILE A 43 11.05 -2.59 -12.02
CA ILE A 43 9.89 -3.29 -11.46
C ILE A 43 8.99 -2.34 -10.66
N GLN A 44 7.67 -2.47 -10.77
CA GLN A 44 6.71 -1.55 -10.14
C GLN A 44 5.79 -2.24 -9.13
N VAL A 45 6.18 -3.43 -8.64
CA VAL A 45 5.33 -4.28 -7.79
C VAL A 45 4.84 -3.57 -6.52
N MET A 46 5.64 -2.67 -5.96
CA MET A 46 5.26 -1.87 -4.78
C MET A 46 4.00 -1.04 -5.01
N LEU A 47 3.84 -0.45 -6.21
CA LEU A 47 2.67 0.39 -6.51
C LEU A 47 1.37 -0.43 -6.48
N VAL A 48 1.41 -1.69 -6.94
CA VAL A 48 0.25 -2.60 -6.88
C VAL A 48 -0.13 -2.90 -5.43
N HIS A 49 0.84 -3.11 -4.55
CA HIS A 49 0.55 -3.34 -3.13
C HIS A 49 0.00 -2.11 -2.43
N ILE A 50 0.45 -0.91 -2.81
CA ILE A 50 -0.11 0.35 -2.30
C ILE A 50 -1.53 0.55 -2.79
N ASP A 51 -1.81 0.28 -4.07
CA ASP A 51 -3.15 0.36 -4.65
C ASP A 51 -4.15 -0.56 -3.92
N ILE A 52 -3.74 -1.80 -3.63
CA ILE A 52 -4.55 -2.73 -2.81
C ILE A 52 -4.78 -2.17 -1.40
N LEU A 53 -3.76 -1.56 -0.78
CA LEU A 53 -3.90 -0.95 0.55
C LEU A 53 -4.84 0.26 0.54
N VAL A 54 -4.80 1.08 -0.51
CA VAL A 54 -5.74 2.20 -0.71
C VAL A 54 -7.16 1.67 -0.80
N TYR A 55 -7.41 0.68 -1.66
CA TYR A 55 -8.72 0.04 -1.79
C TYR A 55 -9.24 -0.53 -0.45
N LEU A 56 -8.38 -1.23 0.31
CA LEU A 56 -8.75 -1.73 1.63
C LEU A 56 -9.01 -0.60 2.64
N SER A 57 -8.29 0.51 2.53
CA SER A 57 -8.43 1.65 3.44
C SER A 57 -9.71 2.44 3.21
N GLU A 58 -10.10 2.63 1.95
CA GLU A 58 -11.39 3.22 1.60
C GLU A 58 -12.55 2.34 2.10
N LYS A 59 -12.42 1.02 1.95
CA LYS A 59 -13.46 0.08 2.38
C LYS A 59 -13.55 -0.08 3.90
N TYR A 60 -12.41 -0.05 4.59
CA TYR A 60 -12.31 -0.30 6.03
C TYR A 60 -11.48 0.79 6.75
N PRO A 61 -11.95 2.05 6.77
CA PRO A 61 -11.15 3.19 7.25
C PRO A 61 -10.78 3.09 8.73
N ARG A 62 -11.67 2.52 9.56
CA ARG A 62 -11.37 2.28 10.98
C ARG A 62 -10.20 1.29 11.13
N MET A 63 -10.17 0.23 10.34
CA MET A 63 -9.09 -0.76 10.39
C MET A 63 -7.78 -0.17 9.85
N ALA A 64 -7.85 0.63 8.78
CA ALA A 64 -6.71 1.35 8.23
C ALA A 64 -6.05 2.24 9.29
N ASN A 65 -6.83 3.05 10.00
CA ASN A 65 -6.31 3.95 11.05
C ASN A 65 -5.66 3.20 12.22
N LEU A 66 -6.10 1.98 12.51
CA LEU A 66 -5.50 1.14 13.56
C LEU A 66 -4.22 0.43 13.10
N ARG A 67 -4.07 0.15 11.80
CA ARG A 67 -2.99 -0.70 11.26
C ARG A 67 -1.89 0.07 10.56
N LEU A 68 -2.20 1.24 10.02
CA LEU A 68 -1.25 2.07 9.27
C LEU A 68 -0.63 3.12 10.17
N GLU A 69 0.69 3.20 10.12
CA GLU A 69 1.48 4.26 10.75
C GLU A 69 1.95 5.22 9.67
N LYS A 70 1.70 6.53 9.84
CA LYS A 70 2.12 7.52 8.84
C LYS A 70 3.62 7.54 8.61
N ILE A 71 4.39 7.29 9.67
CA ILE A 71 5.86 7.17 9.59
C ILE A 71 6.25 6.03 8.65
N LYS A 72 5.59 4.88 8.74
CA LYS A 72 5.88 3.72 7.89
C LYS A 72 5.49 3.98 6.43
N ILE A 73 4.38 4.67 6.18
CA ILE A 73 3.98 5.10 4.82
C ILE A 73 5.07 5.99 4.19
N GLN A 74 5.61 6.94 4.94
CA GLN A 74 6.70 7.79 4.46
C GLN A 74 7.99 7.01 4.18
N GLN A 75 8.29 5.97 4.97
CA GLN A 75 9.43 5.08 4.70
C GLN A 75 9.27 4.31 3.40
N TRP A 76 8.08 3.79 3.11
CA TRP A 76 7.78 3.14 1.83
C TRP A 76 7.92 4.12 0.67
N LYS A 77 7.38 5.35 0.82
CA LYS A 77 7.53 6.43 -0.16
C LYS A 77 8.99 6.73 -0.47
N GLY A 78 9.81 6.90 0.57
CA GLY A 78 11.24 7.16 0.41
C GLY A 78 11.97 6.02 -0.30
N SER A 79 11.63 4.76 0.01
CA SER A 79 12.22 3.58 -0.62
C SER A 79 11.84 3.47 -2.10
N PHE A 80 10.59 3.74 -2.44
CA PHE A 80 10.12 3.77 -3.82
C PHE A 80 10.88 4.84 -4.62
N TYR A 81 10.92 6.08 -4.14
CA TYR A 81 11.59 7.16 -4.87
C TYR A 81 13.09 6.96 -4.98
N SER A 82 13.72 6.41 -3.94
CA SER A 82 15.14 6.03 -4.00
C SER A 82 15.40 4.96 -5.06
N TRP A 83 14.50 3.98 -5.22
CA TRP A 83 14.58 3.00 -6.31
C TRP A 83 14.31 3.63 -7.68
N TYR A 84 13.29 4.48 -7.77
CA TYR A 84 12.88 5.13 -9.02
C TYR A 84 14.02 5.95 -9.61
N GLU A 85 14.71 6.76 -8.81
CA GLU A 85 15.86 7.55 -9.26
C GLU A 85 16.99 6.66 -9.79
N ARG A 86 17.36 5.60 -9.05
CA ARG A 86 18.40 4.64 -9.48
C ARG A 86 18.04 3.91 -10.77
N CYS A 87 16.78 3.54 -10.95
CA CYS A 87 16.31 2.72 -12.08
C CYS A 87 15.72 3.55 -13.23
N SER A 88 15.60 4.87 -13.08
CA SER A 88 14.93 5.77 -14.02
C SER A 88 15.43 5.60 -15.45
N SER A 89 16.76 5.46 -15.63
CA SER A 89 17.41 5.26 -16.93
C SER A 89 16.96 3.98 -17.66
N LYS A 90 16.55 2.96 -16.91
CA LYS A 90 16.08 1.65 -17.43
C LYS A 90 14.59 1.64 -17.71
N ILE A 91 13.85 2.64 -17.24
CA ILE A 91 12.43 2.81 -17.52
C ILE A 91 12.30 3.59 -18.84
N PRO A 92 11.44 3.15 -19.79
CA PRO A 92 11.20 3.90 -21.02
C PRO A 92 10.73 5.33 -20.72
N VAL A 93 11.29 6.31 -21.43
CA VAL A 93 11.08 7.75 -21.16
C VAL A 93 9.59 8.12 -21.14
N SER A 94 8.80 7.53 -22.04
CA SER A 94 7.35 7.76 -22.16
C SER A 94 6.54 7.37 -20.92
N TYR A 95 7.04 6.47 -20.07
CA TYR A 95 6.31 5.98 -18.89
C TYR A 95 6.80 6.59 -17.57
N ARG A 96 7.98 7.21 -17.54
CA ARG A 96 8.61 7.76 -16.32
C ARG A 96 7.67 8.68 -15.56
N GLN A 97 7.14 9.70 -16.24
CA GLN A 97 6.25 10.68 -15.60
C GLN A 97 4.97 10.02 -15.10
N GLY A 98 4.32 9.18 -15.91
CA GLY A 98 3.09 8.49 -15.49
C GLY A 98 3.27 7.56 -14.28
N ILE A 99 4.43 6.90 -14.15
CA ILE A 99 4.77 6.08 -12.97
C ILE A 99 4.91 6.96 -11.72
N LYS A 100 5.58 8.11 -11.87
CA LYS A 100 5.73 9.08 -10.78
C LYS A 100 4.39 9.65 -10.34
N ASP A 101 3.55 10.08 -11.30
CA ASP A 101 2.22 10.62 -11.02
C ASP A 101 1.34 9.58 -10.32
N SER A 102 1.39 8.32 -10.77
CA SER A 102 0.67 7.21 -10.13
C SER A 102 1.15 6.97 -8.70
N ALA A 103 2.47 7.00 -8.47
CA ALA A 103 3.03 6.85 -7.14
C ALA A 103 2.63 8.00 -6.21
N ASP A 104 2.71 9.24 -6.68
CA ASP A 104 2.32 10.42 -5.90
C ASP A 104 0.85 10.35 -5.49
N SER A 105 -0.04 10.04 -6.43
CA SER A 105 -1.47 9.88 -6.15
C SER A 105 -1.75 8.77 -5.13
N LEU A 106 -1.13 7.59 -5.31
CA LEU A 106 -1.33 6.45 -4.40
C LEU A 106 -0.83 6.74 -2.98
N PHE A 107 0.35 7.35 -2.83
CA PHE A 107 0.87 7.70 -1.51
C PHE A 107 0.07 8.83 -0.86
N GLU A 108 -0.39 9.82 -1.63
CA GLU A 108 -1.27 10.87 -1.13
C GLU A 108 -2.59 10.30 -0.61
N GLU A 109 -3.20 9.37 -1.34
CA GLU A 109 -4.44 8.71 -0.92
C GLU A 109 -4.22 7.89 0.36
N LEU A 110 -3.15 7.10 0.42
CA LEU A 110 -2.86 6.26 1.59
C LEU A 110 -2.57 7.09 2.85
N LEU A 111 -1.95 8.28 2.70
CA LEU A 111 -1.62 9.19 3.81
C LEU A 111 -2.84 9.84 4.49
N LYS A 112 -4.02 9.79 3.86
CA LYS A 112 -5.29 10.19 4.50
C LYS A 112 -5.65 9.28 5.67
N TYR A 113 -5.11 8.06 5.67
CA TYR A 113 -5.32 7.04 6.70
C TYR A 113 -4.10 6.89 7.61
N GLY A 114 -4.30 6.21 8.73
CA GLY A 114 -3.26 5.91 9.70
C GLY A 114 -3.16 6.92 10.84
N HIS A 115 -2.51 6.48 11.91
CA HIS A 115 -2.20 7.29 13.09
C HIS A 115 -0.81 7.92 13.01
#